data_AF-A0AA96JIZ2-F1
#
_entry.id   AF-A0AA96JIZ2-F1
#
_cell.length_a   1.000
_cell.length_b   1.000
_cell.length_c   1.000
_cell.angle_alpha   90.00
_cell.angle_beta   90.00
_cell.angle_gamma   90.00
#
_symmetry.space_group_name_H-M   'P 1'
#
loop_
_entity.id
_entity.type
_entity.pdbx_description
1 polymer ?
#
loop_
_entity_poly.entity_id
_entity_poly.type
_entity_poly.pdbx_seq_one_letter_code
_entity_poly.pdbx_strand_id
1 'polypeptide(L)' 'MARTHSLLIDRIACSGYGLCAELLPELVELDEWGYPIVGSSALTGEALGHARRAVAACPALALRLAPAPDRQPHGKGT' A
#
# COMPACT_ATOMS: atom_id res chain seq x y z
N MET A 1 -15.79 -16.76 2.31
CA MET A 1 -15.04 -15.91 1.36
C MET A 1 -14.25 -14.89 2.17
N ALA A 2 -12.93 -14.85 2.03
CA ALA A 2 -12.12 -13.84 2.70
C ALA A 2 -12.29 -12.49 2.00
N ARG A 3 -12.52 -11.41 2.76
CA ARG A 3 -12.62 -10.05 2.23
C ARG A 3 -11.22 -9.55 1.87
N THR A 4 -11.00 -9.22 0.61
CA THR A 4 -9.75 -8.64 0.10
C THR A 4 -9.70 -7.12 0.33
N HIS A 5 -8.51 -6.60 0.56
CA HIS A 5 -8.26 -5.17 0.72
C HIS A 5 -7.16 -4.69 -0.23
N SER A 6 -7.12 -3.39 -0.50
CA SER A 6 -6.03 -2.73 -1.19
C SER A 6 -5.41 -1.65 -0.29
N LEU A 7 -4.10 -1.42 -0.46
CA LEU A 7 -3.40 -0.31 0.18
C LEU A 7 -3.47 0.91 -0.73
N LEU A 8 -3.91 2.04 -0.18
CA LEU A 8 -3.99 3.32 -0.86
C LEU A 8 -3.02 4.31 -0.21
N ILE A 9 -2.45 5.18 -1.03
CA ILE A 9 -1.51 6.22 -0.61
C ILE A 9 -2.00 7.58 -1.05
N ASP A 10 -2.12 8.50 -0.10
CA ASP A 10 -2.21 9.93 -0.35
C ASP A 10 -0.80 10.45 -0.66
N ARG A 11 -0.51 10.66 -1.95
CA ARG A 11 0.80 11.14 -2.41
C ARG A 11 1.08 12.59 -2.06
N ILE A 12 0.06 13.38 -1.74
CA ILE A 12 0.22 14.79 -1.34
C ILE A 12 0.62 14.85 0.14
N ALA A 13 0.02 14.01 0.99
CA ALA A 13 0.36 13.92 2.40
C ALA A 13 1.70 13.20 2.65
N CYS A 14 2.08 12.26 1.78
CA CYS A 14 3.31 11.48 1.94
C CYS A 14 4.56 12.37 1.89
N SER A 15 5.49 12.16 2.82
CA SER A 15 6.78 12.90 2.88
C SER A 15 8.00 11.98 2.82
N GLY A 16 7.86 10.74 2.32
CA GLY A 16 9.00 9.85 2.07
C GLY A 16 9.66 9.22 3.30
N TYR A 17 8.93 8.97 4.39
CA TYR A 17 9.49 8.37 5.62
C TYR A 17 9.97 6.91 5.50
N GLY A 18 9.59 6.20 4.43
CA GLY A 18 10.08 4.83 4.16
C GLY A 18 9.52 3.69 5.02
N LEU A 19 8.93 3.95 6.20
CA LEU A 19 8.44 2.90 7.12
C LEU A 19 7.44 1.90 6.50
N CYS A 20 6.70 2.33 5.48
CA CYS A 20 5.78 1.46 4.76
C CYS A 20 6.47 0.34 3.98
N ALA A 21 7.62 0.62 3.35
CA ALA A 21 8.42 -0.38 2.65
C ALA A 21 9.14 -1.32 3.63
N GLU A 22 9.54 -0.84 4.80
CA GLU A 22 10.12 -1.70 5.85
C GLU A 22 9.10 -2.70 6.44
N LEU A 23 7.86 -2.25 6.61
CA LEU A 23 6.80 -3.05 7.24
C LEU A 23 6.02 -3.92 6.25
N LEU A 24 6.08 -3.60 4.95
CA LEU A 24 5.36 -4.30 3.88
C LEU A 24 6.19 -4.36 2.59
N PRO A 25 7.43 -4.90 2.63
CA PRO A 25 8.32 -4.94 1.46
C PRO A 25 7.77 -5.79 0.31
N GLU A 26 6.87 -6.72 0.59
CA GLU A 26 6.22 -7.56 -0.43
C GLU A 26 5.23 -6.79 -1.33
N LEU A 27 4.81 -5.58 -0.94
CA LEU A 27 3.85 -4.77 -1.69
C LEU A 27 4.36 -3.36 -1.98
N VAL A 28 5.25 -2.83 -1.14
CA VAL A 28 5.71 -1.45 -1.21
C VAL A 28 7.21 -1.41 -1.41
N GLU A 29 7.61 -0.81 -2.52
CA GLU A 29 9.00 -0.46 -2.80
C GLU A 29 9.15 1.06 -2.71
N LEU A 30 10.36 1.56 -2.49
CA LEU A 30 10.66 2.99 -2.56
C LEU A 30 11.33 3.30 -3.90
N ASP A 31 10.93 4.41 -4.51
CA ASP A 31 11.64 4.96 -5.66
C ASP A 31 12.97 5.63 -5.23
N GLU A 32 13.69 6.16 -6.22
CA GLU A 32 14.96 6.87 -6.01
C GLU A 32 14.86 8.14 -5.16
N TRP A 33 13.65 8.65 -4.93
CA TRP A 33 13.36 9.81 -4.08
C TRP A 33 12.79 9.42 -2.71
N GLY A 34 12.65 8.13 -2.42
CA GLY A 34 12.10 7.62 -1.16
C GLY A 34 10.57 7.62 -1.09
N TYR A 35 9.87 7.84 -2.20
CA TYR A 35 8.41 7.77 -2.24
C TYR A 35 7.93 6.35 -2.55
N PRO A 36 6.81 5.91 -1.95
CA PRO A 36 6.35 4.54 -2.10
C PRO A 36 5.70 4.27 -3.47
N ILE A 37 6.12 3.18 -4.09
CA ILE A 37 5.49 2.51 -5.22
C ILE A 37 4.73 1.30 -4.66
N VAL A 38 3.42 1.23 -4.91
CA VAL A 38 2.56 0.15 -4.39
C VAL A 38 2.17 -0.80 -5.51
N GLY A 39 2.39 -2.09 -5.29
CA GLY A 39 1.91 -3.14 -6.18
C GLY A 39 0.38 -3.31 -6.17
N SER A 40 -0.13 -4.19 -7.03
CA SER A 40 -1.57 -4.40 -7.24
C SER A 40 -2.12 -5.63 -6.52
N SER A 41 -1.37 -6.23 -5.57
CA SER A 41 -1.81 -7.47 -4.94
C SER A 41 -2.93 -7.24 -3.93
N ALA A 42 -3.90 -8.15 -3.93
CA ALA A 42 -4.98 -8.12 -2.96
C ALA A 42 -4.47 -8.58 -1.59
N LEU A 43 -4.70 -7.76 -0.57
CA LEU A 43 -4.29 -8.03 0.81
C LEU A 43 -5.29 -8.94 1.50
N THR A 44 -4.79 -10.09 1.97
CA THR A 44 -5.53 -11.07 2.79
C THR A 44 -4.60 -11.69 3.83
N GLY A 45 -5.17 -12.35 4.86
CA GLY A 45 -4.39 -13.09 5.86
C GLY A 45 -3.29 -12.24 6.51
N GLU A 46 -2.08 -12.79 6.58
CA GLU A 46 -0.89 -12.14 7.17
C GLU A 46 -0.50 -10.84 6.45
N ALA A 47 -0.58 -10.80 5.11
CA ALA A 47 -0.27 -9.59 4.34
C ALA A 47 -1.18 -8.42 4.72
N LEU A 48 -2.47 -8.69 5.02
CA LEU A 48 -3.37 -7.67 5.56
C LEU A 48 -2.97 -7.23 6.97
N GLY A 49 -2.46 -8.15 7.80
CA GLY A 49 -1.88 -7.82 9.10
C GLY A 49 -0.68 -6.88 9.00
N HIS A 50 0.23 -7.15 8.06
CA HIS A 50 1.39 -6.31 7.76
C HIS A 50 0.95 -4.93 7.27
N ALA A 51 -0.01 -4.87 6.34
CA ALA A 51 -0.50 -3.62 5.81
C ALA A 51 -1.19 -2.75 6.87
N ARG A 52 -1.88 -3.35 7.85
CA ARG A 52 -2.44 -2.62 9.00
C ARG A 52 -1.34 -1.97 9.85
N ARG A 53 -0.23 -2.68 10.09
CA ARG A 53 0.91 -2.12 10.83
C ARG A 53 1.55 -0.97 10.05
N ALA A 54 1.73 -1.12 8.73
CA ALA A 54 2.23 -0.05 7.88
C ALA A 54 1.34 1.20 7.94
N VAL A 55 0.00 1.04 7.88
CA VAL A 55 -0.95 2.14 8.04
C VAL A 55 -0.79 2.83 9.39
N ALA A 56 -0.74 2.06 10.48
CA ALA A 56 -0.65 2.60 11.84
C ALA A 56 0.69 3.29 12.11
N ALA A 57 1.78 2.85 11.47
CA ALA A 57 3.11 3.40 11.66
C ALA A 57 3.40 4.65 10.80
N CYS A 58 2.53 4.98 9.83
CA CYS A 58 2.77 6.10 8.92
C CYS A 58 2.69 7.45 9.65
N PRO A 59 3.81 8.20 9.80
CA PRO A 59 3.81 9.45 10.56
C PRO A 59 2.98 10.55 9.88
N ALA A 60 2.94 10.52 8.55
CA ALA A 60 2.18 11.45 7.73
C ALA A 60 0.69 11.10 7.59
N LEU A 61 0.25 9.97 8.14
CA LEU A 61 -1.12 9.45 7.96
C LEU A 61 -1.55 9.32 6.48
N ALA A 62 -0.57 9.11 5.60
CA ALA A 62 -0.75 9.04 4.16
C ALA A 62 -1.27 7.68 3.66
N LEU A 63 -1.22 6.64 4.51
CA LEU A 63 -1.63 5.28 4.15
C LEU A 63 -3.04 4.96 4.62
N ARG A 64 -3.82 4.25 3.79
CA ARG A 64 -5.15 3.74 4.16
C ARG A 64 -5.42 2.36 3.55
N LEU A 65 -6.26 1.57 4.22
CA LEU A 65 -6.82 0.34 3.68
C LEU A 65 -8.23 0.61 3.15
N ALA A 66 -8.51 0.13 1.96
CA ALA A 66 -9.86 0.11 1.39
C ALA A 66 -10.28 -1.34 1.09
N PRO A 67 -11.57 -1.67 1.13
CA PRO A 67 -12.06 -2.89 0.50
C PRO A 67 -11.58 -2.92 -0.95
N ALA A 68 -10.95 -4.02 -1.37
CA ALA A 68 -10.54 -4.12 -2.76
C ALA A 68 -11.83 -4.22 -3.61
N PRO A 69 -12.04 -3.34 -4.60
CA PRO A 69 -13.02 -3.63 -5.63
C PRO A 69 -12.60 -4.93 -6.35
N ASP A 70 -13.54 -5.61 -7.00
CA ASP A 70 -13.28 -6.71 -7.94
C ASP A 70 -12.57 -6.20 -9.22
N ARG A 71 -11.54 -5.36 -9.08
CA ARG A 71 -11.00 -4.60 -10.19
C ARG A 71 -9.90 -5.39 -10.87
N GLN A 72 -10.23 -5.82 -12.09
CA GLN A 72 -9.32 -6.25 -13.14
C GLN A 72 -8.10 -5.32 -13.27
N PRO A 73 -6.91 -5.86 -13.63
CA PRO A 73 -5.68 -5.10 -13.73
C PRO A 73 -5.87 -3.90 -14.64
N HIS A 74 -5.55 -2.73 -14.11
CA HIS A 74 -5.55 -1.49 -14.87
C HIS A 74 -4.32 -1.49 -15.78
N GLY A 75 -4.45 -2.20 -16.89
CA GLY A 75 -3.74 -1.80 -18.10
C GLY A 75 -4.39 -0.54 -18.64
N LYS A 76 -3.60 0.53 -18.81
CA LYS A 76 -3.36 1.11 -20.14
C LYS A 76 -2.41 2.31 -20.09
N GLY A 77 -1.43 2.27 -20.98
CA GLY A 77 -0.72 3.40 -21.55
C GLY A 77 0.01 2.89 -22.79
N THR A 78 -0.42 3.36 -23.95
CA THR A 78 0.17 3.19 -25.29
C THR A 78 1.68 3.39 -25.33
#